data_AF-A0A8J5HV63-F1
#
_entry.id   AF-A0A8J5HV63-F1
#
_cell.length_a   1.000
_cell.length_b   1.000
_cell.length_c   1.000
_cell.angle_alpha   90.00
_cell.angle_beta   90.00
_cell.angle_gamma   90.00
#
_symmetry.space_group_name_H-M   'P 1'
#
loop_
_entity.id
_entity.type
_entity.pdbx_description
1 polymer ?
#
loop_
_entity_poly.entity_id
_entity_poly.type
_entity_poly.pdbx_seq_one_letter_code
_entity_poly.pdbx_strand_id
1 'polypeptide(L)'
;MEYLREICKCLKTLVNFLLCHCGSLPKHDPKPWDPPFDPLQLKLDPPLAIARRRLPLHCYCSLISLPPCQNLLTADSRGRKKTRESMEENVTLGPTAISYIRTMYAFTNDTLAKYSYATSLQATLRYGILISLVQGLGLGFTYGLDICSCALQLWVGSGLNQAATNFYSFEQGRIAAYRLFEMISRSNYSLNQDGSTLATMQGNIEFRNVYFSYLSRPEIPILSGFYQNVPARKIMALVGRNGFRKSSIIPLMERFYDPTLGEVLLDGENIKHLKLEWLRSQIGLVT
;
A
#
# COMPACT_ATOMS: atom_id res chain seq x y z
N MET A 1 1.85 -27.18 -44.25
CA MET A 1 0.43 -27.15 -43.81
C MET A 1 0.27 -27.22 -42.30
N GLU A 2 1.06 -28.00 -41.55
CA GLU A 2 0.99 -28.04 -40.07
C GLU A 2 1.42 -26.73 -39.39
N TYR A 3 2.38 -26.00 -39.95
CA TYR A 3 2.88 -24.75 -39.38
C TYR A 3 1.83 -23.61 -39.37
N LEU A 4 1.06 -23.47 -40.46
CA LEU A 4 -0.09 -22.55 -40.54
C LEU A 4 -1.19 -22.91 -39.53
N ARG A 5 -1.35 -24.21 -39.23
CA ARG A 5 -2.32 -24.69 -38.24
C ARG A 5 -1.89 -24.32 -36.81
N GLU A 6 -0.60 -24.35 -36.51
CA GLU A 6 -0.06 -23.91 -35.21
C GLU A 6 -0.10 -22.38 -35.05
N ILE A 7 0.18 -21.62 -36.12
CA ILE A 7 -0.03 -20.15 -36.11
C ILE A 7 -1.49 -19.80 -35.86
N CYS A 8 -2.44 -20.50 -36.51
CA CYS A 8 -3.88 -20.31 -36.27
C CYS A 8 -4.28 -20.68 -34.83
N LYS A 9 -3.69 -21.72 -34.23
CA LYS A 9 -3.94 -22.05 -32.82
C LYS A 9 -3.42 -20.96 -31.90
N CYS A 10 -2.20 -20.45 -32.12
CA CYS A 10 -1.66 -19.31 -31.38
C CYS A 10 -2.57 -18.08 -31.50
N LEU A 11 -3.02 -17.74 -32.71
CA LEU A 11 -3.94 -16.61 -32.93
C LEU A 11 -5.26 -16.80 -32.17
N LYS A 12 -5.82 -18.02 -32.16
CA LYS A 12 -7.09 -18.34 -31.50
C LYS A 12 -6.98 -18.26 -29.97
N THR A 13 -5.85 -18.68 -29.41
CA THR A 13 -5.57 -18.52 -27.97
C THR A 13 -5.41 -17.05 -27.60
N LEU A 14 -4.78 -16.24 -28.45
CA LEU A 14 -4.59 -14.80 -28.25
C LEU A 14 -5.92 -14.03 -28.31
N VAL A 15 -6.81 -14.38 -29.26
CA VAL A 15 -8.18 -13.82 -29.35
C VAL A 15 -9.04 -14.18 -28.13
N ASN A 16 -8.96 -15.43 -27.66
CA ASN A 16 -9.68 -15.85 -26.45
C ASN A 16 -9.16 -15.15 -25.18
N PHE A 17 -7.87 -14.88 -25.10
CA PHE A 17 -7.27 -14.14 -23.98
C PHE A 17 -7.71 -12.67 -23.96
N LEU A 18 -7.78 -12.02 -25.13
CA LEU A 18 -8.31 -10.65 -25.27
C LEU A 18 -9.80 -10.56 -24.93
N LEU A 19 -10.60 -11.55 -25.33
CA LEU A 19 -12.04 -11.62 -25.00
C LEU A 19 -12.28 -11.84 -23.49
N CYS A 20 -11.43 -12.62 -22.82
CA CYS A 20 -11.56 -12.87 -21.38
C CYS A 20 -11.26 -11.61 -20.55
N HIS A 21 -10.35 -10.74 -21.02
CA HIS A 21 -10.00 -9.50 -20.32
C HIS A 21 -11.01 -8.36 -20.51
N CYS A 22 -11.85 -8.41 -21.54
CA CYS A 22 -12.90 -7.41 -21.80
C CYS A 22 -14.18 -7.67 -20.97
N GLY A 23 -14.35 -8.87 -20.42
CA GLY A 23 -15.56 -9.29 -19.69
C GLY A 23 -15.56 -9.05 -18.17
N SER A 24 -14.46 -8.62 -17.57
CA SER A 24 -14.32 -8.51 -16.11
C SER A 24 -14.25 -7.05 -15.62
N LEU A 25 -15.30 -6.26 -15.87
CA LEU A 25 -15.56 -5.03 -15.13
C LEU A 25 -16.62 -5.35 -14.05
N PRO A 26 -16.28 -5.38 -12.76
CA PRO A 26 -17.29 -5.53 -11.73
C PRO A 26 -18.15 -4.25 -11.68
N LYS A 27 -19.45 -4.39 -11.97
CA LYS A 27 -20.45 -3.36 -11.65
C LYS A 27 -20.48 -3.20 -10.14
N HIS A 28 -20.10 -2.03 -9.64
CA HIS A 28 -20.19 -1.68 -8.23
C HIS A 28 -21.57 -1.04 -8.00
N ASP A 29 -22.50 -1.79 -7.41
CA ASP A 29 -23.76 -1.21 -6.94
C ASP A 29 -23.50 -0.42 -5.65
N PRO A 30 -24.02 0.81 -5.49
CA PRO A 30 -23.83 1.60 -4.27
C PRO A 30 -24.81 1.14 -3.18
N LYS A 31 -24.29 0.63 -2.06
CA LYS A 31 -25.08 0.40 -0.83
C LYS A 31 -25.11 1.66 0.04
N PRO A 32 -26.21 1.93 0.78
CA PRO A 32 -26.37 3.14 1.57
C PRO A 32 -25.63 3.04 2.92
N TRP A 33 -25.37 4.23 3.47
CA TRP A 33 -24.62 4.57 4.68
C TRP A 33 -25.03 3.83 5.95
N ASP A 34 -24.06 3.23 6.66
CA ASP A 34 -24.20 2.76 8.05
C ASP A 34 -23.47 3.72 9.04
N PRO A 35 -24.06 4.07 10.20
CA PRO A 35 -23.41 4.81 11.30
C PRO A 35 -22.97 3.88 12.46
N PRO A 36 -22.46 4.43 13.57
CA PRO A 36 -21.12 4.97 13.78
C PRO A 36 -20.08 3.87 14.14
N PHE A 37 -18.82 4.18 13.86
CA PHE A 37 -17.62 3.35 13.99
C PHE A 37 -17.44 2.66 15.36
N ASP A 38 -17.47 1.34 15.36
CA ASP A 38 -16.94 0.50 16.45
C ASP A 38 -15.39 0.40 16.35
N PRO A 39 -14.63 0.76 17.40
CA PRO A 39 -13.17 0.79 17.37
C PRO A 39 -12.49 -0.60 17.38
N LEU A 40 -13.25 -1.70 17.39
CA LEU A 40 -12.74 -3.08 17.54
C LEU A 40 -12.81 -3.94 16.27
N GLN A 41 -13.34 -3.43 15.15
CA GLN A 41 -13.46 -4.19 13.89
C GLN A 41 -12.42 -3.82 12.82
N LEU A 42 -11.30 -3.20 13.20
CA LEU A 42 -10.19 -2.97 12.27
C LEU A 42 -9.34 -4.24 12.08
N LYS A 43 -9.97 -5.34 11.64
CA LYS A 43 -9.25 -6.45 11.02
C LYS A 43 -8.75 -5.91 9.67
N LEU A 44 -7.52 -5.41 9.67
CA LEU A 44 -6.74 -5.08 8.49
C LEU A 44 -6.91 -6.20 7.44
N ASP A 45 -7.66 -5.95 6.39
CA ASP A 45 -7.30 -6.49 5.09
C ASP A 45 -6.25 -5.53 4.52
N PRO A 46 -4.95 -5.86 4.59
CA PRO A 46 -3.93 -4.99 4.02
C PRO A 46 -4.18 -4.87 2.51
N PRO A 47 -3.94 -3.70 1.88
CA PRO A 47 -4.02 -3.54 0.42
C PRO A 47 -3.09 -4.48 -0.36
N LEU A 48 -2.18 -5.18 0.35
CA LEU A 48 -1.40 -6.30 -0.16
C LEU A 48 -2.24 -7.50 -0.66
N ALA A 49 -3.48 -7.71 -0.20
CA ALA A 49 -4.30 -8.85 -0.64
C ALA A 49 -4.78 -8.72 -2.10
N ILE A 50 -5.06 -7.50 -2.56
CA ILE A 50 -5.45 -7.21 -3.95
C ILE A 50 -4.21 -7.23 -4.86
N ALA A 51 -3.05 -6.77 -4.36
CA ALA A 51 -1.78 -6.86 -5.07
C ALA A 51 -1.31 -8.31 -5.24
N ARG A 52 -1.49 -9.17 -4.23
CA ARG A 52 -1.05 -10.58 -4.26
C ARG A 52 -1.80 -11.44 -5.28
N ARG A 53 -3.02 -11.04 -5.70
CA ARG A 53 -3.78 -11.70 -6.79
C ARG A 53 -3.39 -11.24 -8.21
N ARG A 54 -2.70 -10.11 -8.38
CA ARG A 54 -2.24 -9.63 -9.71
C ARG A 54 -0.80 -10.02 -10.06
N LEU A 55 0.06 -10.29 -9.07
CA LEU A 55 1.39 -10.86 -9.32
C LEU A 55 1.40 -12.20 -10.09
N PRO A 56 0.44 -13.15 -9.93
CA PRO A 56 0.48 -14.38 -10.74
C PRO A 56 0.29 -14.12 -12.24
N LEU A 57 -0.46 -13.10 -12.66
CA LEU A 57 -0.70 -12.83 -14.09
C LEU A 57 0.57 -12.41 -14.86
N HIS A 58 1.51 -11.72 -14.20
CA HIS A 58 2.80 -11.37 -14.81
C HIS A 58 3.66 -12.61 -15.11
N CYS A 59 3.63 -13.62 -14.23
CA CYS A 59 4.30 -14.90 -14.46
C CYS A 59 3.58 -15.76 -15.51
N TYR A 60 2.25 -15.63 -15.65
CA TYR A 60 1.52 -16.35 -16.69
C TYR A 60 1.87 -15.89 -18.11
N CYS A 61 2.21 -14.62 -18.31
CA CYS A 61 2.57 -14.12 -19.65
C CYS A 61 3.92 -14.70 -20.14
N SER A 62 4.90 -14.83 -19.25
CA SER A 62 6.17 -15.50 -19.54
C SER A 62 6.02 -17.03 -19.72
N LEU A 63 5.00 -17.65 -19.11
CA LEU A 63 4.65 -19.05 -19.35
C LEU A 63 3.97 -19.28 -20.71
N ILE A 64 3.33 -18.26 -21.30
CA ILE A 64 2.65 -18.34 -22.61
C ILE A 64 3.66 -18.28 -23.77
N SER A 65 4.84 -17.64 -23.59
CA SER A 65 5.88 -17.59 -24.62
C SER A 65 6.79 -18.82 -24.66
N LEU A 66 6.80 -19.67 -23.62
CA LEU A 66 7.54 -20.93 -23.60
C LEU A 66 7.10 -21.98 -24.66
N PRO A 67 5.80 -22.32 -24.79
CA PRO A 67 5.35 -23.33 -25.75
C PRO A 67 5.65 -23.02 -27.23
N PRO A 68 5.49 -21.77 -27.76
CA PRO A 68 5.88 -21.48 -29.13
C PRO A 68 7.40 -21.57 -29.35
N CYS A 69 8.22 -21.20 -28.36
CA CYS A 69 9.67 -21.39 -28.43
C CYS A 69 10.05 -22.88 -28.50
N GLN A 70 9.41 -23.74 -27.68
CA GLN A 70 9.65 -25.19 -27.70
C GLN A 70 9.21 -25.83 -29.04
N ASN A 71 8.08 -25.38 -29.58
CA ASN A 71 7.60 -25.84 -30.90
C ASN A 71 8.51 -25.36 -32.04
N LEU A 72 9.09 -24.17 -31.94
CA LEU A 72 10.06 -23.67 -32.91
C LEU A 72 11.36 -24.50 -32.88
N LEU A 73 11.86 -24.85 -31.69
CA LEU A 73 13.05 -25.69 -31.51
C LEU A 73 12.84 -27.12 -32.05
N THR A 74 11.64 -27.69 -31.86
CA THR A 74 11.31 -29.00 -32.44
C THR A 74 11.11 -28.95 -33.97
N ALA A 75 10.66 -27.83 -34.51
CA ALA A 75 10.59 -27.61 -35.96
C ALA A 75 11.99 -27.41 -36.57
N ASP A 76 12.87 -26.69 -35.88
CA ASP A 76 14.27 -26.48 -36.24
C ASP A 76 15.04 -27.80 -36.28
N SER A 77 14.94 -28.63 -35.24
CA SER A 77 15.58 -29.96 -35.22
C SER A 77 15.09 -30.87 -36.35
N ARG A 78 13.79 -30.85 -36.70
CA ARG A 78 13.26 -31.58 -37.87
C ARG A 78 13.80 -31.05 -39.19
N GLY A 79 13.87 -29.73 -39.35
CA GLY A 79 14.39 -29.12 -40.56
C GLY A 79 15.89 -29.40 -40.72
N ARG A 80 16.69 -29.31 -39.65
CA ARG A 80 18.11 -29.69 -39.64
C ARG A 80 18.31 -31.16 -40.00
N LYS A 81 17.45 -32.06 -39.50
CA LYS A 81 17.50 -33.49 -39.86
C LYS A 81 17.29 -33.69 -41.37
N LYS A 82 16.30 -33.01 -41.95
CA LYS A 82 16.01 -33.10 -43.40
C LYS A 82 17.13 -32.50 -44.27
N THR A 83 17.75 -31.41 -43.83
CA THR A 83 18.95 -30.85 -44.49
C THR A 83 20.15 -31.79 -44.37
N ARG A 84 20.28 -32.52 -43.26
CA ARG A 84 21.35 -33.50 -43.07
C ARG A 84 21.18 -34.71 -43.99
N GLU A 85 19.96 -35.22 -44.13
CA GLU A 85 19.63 -36.32 -45.05
C GLU A 85 19.96 -35.95 -46.51
N SER A 86 19.61 -34.75 -46.97
CA SER A 86 19.98 -34.30 -48.32
C SER A 86 21.49 -34.09 -48.49
N MET A 87 22.20 -33.73 -47.41
CA MET A 87 23.66 -33.57 -47.45
C MET A 87 24.37 -34.92 -47.44
N GLU A 88 23.86 -35.92 -46.71
CA GLU A 88 24.40 -37.29 -46.69
C GLU A 88 24.35 -37.90 -48.11
N GLU A 89 23.26 -37.71 -48.86
CA GLU A 89 23.16 -38.12 -50.27
C GLU A 89 24.25 -37.46 -51.14
N ASN A 90 24.43 -36.14 -51.01
CA ASN A 90 25.47 -35.39 -51.72
C ASN A 90 26.90 -35.86 -51.39
N VAL A 91 27.15 -36.19 -50.12
CA VAL A 91 28.43 -36.68 -49.62
C VAL A 91 28.72 -38.09 -50.11
N THR A 92 27.72 -38.93 -50.38
CA THR A 92 27.96 -40.26 -50.98
C THR A 92 28.31 -40.18 -52.47
N LEU A 93 27.68 -39.25 -53.20
CA LEU A 93 27.98 -39.05 -54.62
C LEU A 93 29.44 -38.58 -54.79
N GLY A 94 29.88 -37.56 -54.04
CA GLY A 94 31.19 -36.90 -54.20
C GLY A 94 32.39 -37.85 -54.36
N PRO A 95 32.69 -38.68 -53.35
CA PRO A 95 33.80 -39.63 -53.35
C PRO A 95 33.67 -40.70 -54.43
N THR A 96 32.45 -41.15 -54.75
CA THR A 96 32.25 -42.13 -55.83
C THR A 96 32.65 -41.54 -57.18
N ALA A 97 32.28 -40.29 -57.48
CA ALA A 97 32.71 -39.63 -58.71
C ALA A 97 34.24 -39.38 -58.76
N ILE A 98 34.86 -39.06 -57.62
CA ILE A 98 36.32 -38.88 -57.51
C ILE A 98 37.05 -40.21 -57.71
N SER A 99 36.52 -41.32 -57.19
CA SER A 99 37.13 -42.64 -57.35
C SER A 99 37.14 -43.14 -58.80
N TYR A 100 36.14 -42.74 -59.59
CA TYR A 100 35.97 -43.10 -61.01
C TYR A 100 36.39 -41.96 -61.97
N ILE A 101 37.28 -41.06 -61.54
CA ILE A 101 37.63 -39.86 -62.31
C ILE A 101 38.27 -40.14 -63.66
N ARG A 102 39.14 -41.16 -63.76
CA ARG A 102 39.78 -41.55 -65.03
C ARG A 102 38.79 -42.09 -66.05
N THR A 103 37.80 -42.86 -65.60
CA THR A 103 36.73 -43.41 -66.45
C THR A 103 35.76 -42.31 -66.89
N MET A 104 35.38 -41.38 -66.02
CA MET A 104 34.54 -40.23 -66.36
C MET A 104 35.17 -39.35 -67.46
N TYR A 105 36.48 -39.12 -67.36
CA TYR A 105 37.24 -38.34 -68.35
C TYR A 105 37.37 -39.08 -69.70
N ALA A 106 37.61 -40.40 -69.67
CA ALA A 106 37.71 -41.24 -70.86
C ALA A 106 36.39 -41.35 -71.65
N PHE A 107 35.24 -41.31 -70.97
CA PHE A 107 33.91 -41.36 -71.58
C PHE A 107 33.24 -39.99 -71.77
N THR A 108 33.98 -38.87 -71.61
CA THR A 108 33.50 -37.48 -71.82
C THR A 108 32.23 -37.10 -71.05
N ASN A 109 32.06 -37.54 -69.79
CA ASN A 109 30.83 -37.30 -69.02
C ASN A 109 30.96 -36.26 -67.87
N ASP A 110 32.00 -35.43 -67.91
CA ASP A 110 32.31 -34.48 -66.84
C ASP A 110 31.23 -33.39 -66.65
N THR A 111 30.54 -33.00 -67.72
CA THR A 111 29.49 -31.96 -67.67
C THR A 111 28.24 -32.45 -66.95
N LEU A 112 27.85 -33.71 -67.16
CA LEU A 112 26.69 -34.33 -66.53
C LEU A 112 26.92 -34.53 -65.03
N ALA A 113 28.12 -34.98 -64.63
CA ALA A 113 28.49 -35.10 -63.23
C ALA A 113 28.44 -33.72 -62.54
N LYS A 114 29.09 -32.70 -63.11
CA LYS A 114 29.07 -31.32 -62.57
C LYS A 114 27.64 -30.77 -62.43
N TYR A 115 26.78 -31.03 -63.41
CA TYR A 115 25.39 -30.59 -63.37
C TYR A 115 24.59 -31.29 -62.26
N SER A 116 24.77 -32.62 -62.10
CA SER A 116 24.10 -33.39 -61.03
C SER A 116 24.51 -32.95 -59.62
N TYR A 117 25.77 -32.56 -59.41
CA TYR A 117 26.22 -31.97 -58.14
C TYR A 117 25.68 -30.55 -57.93
N ALA A 118 25.66 -29.72 -58.97
CA ALA A 118 25.18 -28.36 -58.87
C ALA A 118 23.68 -28.32 -58.49
N THR A 119 22.86 -29.20 -59.07
CA THR A 119 21.43 -29.27 -58.80
C THR A 119 21.13 -29.77 -57.39
N SER A 120 21.89 -30.75 -56.89
CA SER A 120 21.70 -31.31 -55.54
C SER A 120 22.19 -30.36 -54.44
N LEU A 121 23.26 -29.60 -54.69
CA LEU A 121 23.72 -28.53 -53.81
C LEU A 121 22.73 -27.35 -53.78
N GLN A 122 22.16 -26.98 -54.94
CA GLN A 122 21.18 -25.90 -55.04
C GLN A 122 19.89 -26.22 -54.25
N ALA A 123 19.45 -27.49 -54.24
CA ALA A 123 18.34 -27.92 -53.39
C ALA A 123 18.67 -27.72 -51.91
N THR A 124 19.85 -28.14 -51.47
CA THR A 124 20.31 -27.99 -50.08
C THR A 124 20.40 -26.53 -49.65
N LEU A 125 20.96 -25.66 -50.50
CA LEU A 125 21.04 -24.22 -50.25
C LEU A 125 19.66 -23.56 -50.12
N ARG A 126 18.70 -23.91 -50.97
CA ARG A 126 17.33 -23.39 -50.87
C ARG A 126 16.64 -23.79 -49.57
N TYR A 127 16.83 -25.03 -49.12
CA TYR A 127 16.30 -25.48 -47.83
C TYR A 127 16.97 -24.75 -46.64
N GLY A 128 18.28 -24.51 -46.71
CA GLY A 128 19.02 -23.74 -45.69
C GLY A 128 18.58 -22.27 -45.58
N ILE A 129 18.28 -21.63 -46.71
CA ILE A 129 17.72 -20.26 -46.72
C ILE A 129 16.29 -20.26 -46.18
N LEU A 130 15.47 -21.24 -46.55
CA LEU A 130 14.08 -21.32 -46.10
C LEU A 130 13.99 -21.55 -44.57
N ILE A 131 14.81 -22.45 -44.02
CA ILE A 131 14.77 -22.76 -42.58
C ILE A 131 15.25 -21.57 -41.74
N SER A 132 16.31 -20.88 -42.16
CA SER A 132 16.84 -19.70 -41.46
C SER A 132 15.86 -18.52 -41.49
N LEU A 133 15.17 -18.29 -42.61
CA LEU A 133 14.15 -17.25 -42.72
C LEU A 133 12.96 -17.54 -41.79
N VAL A 134 12.49 -18.80 -41.75
CA VAL A 134 11.38 -19.22 -40.87
C VAL A 134 11.76 -19.09 -39.39
N GLN A 135 12.99 -19.44 -39.01
CA GLN A 135 13.48 -19.29 -37.64
C GLN A 135 13.62 -17.83 -37.23
N GLY A 136 14.20 -16.99 -38.10
CA GLY A 136 14.38 -15.56 -37.84
C GLY A 136 13.05 -14.84 -37.64
N LEU A 137 12.08 -15.08 -38.52
CA LEU A 137 10.73 -14.50 -38.38
C LEU A 137 9.99 -15.04 -37.15
N GLY A 138 10.16 -16.34 -36.84
CA GLY A 138 9.55 -16.96 -35.67
C GLY A 138 10.03 -16.34 -34.36
N LEU A 139 11.35 -16.27 -34.16
CA LEU A 139 11.95 -15.69 -32.96
C LEU A 139 11.68 -14.18 -32.86
N GLY A 140 11.74 -13.46 -33.97
CA GLY A 140 11.43 -12.02 -33.99
C GLY A 140 10.00 -11.73 -33.53
N PHE A 141 9.03 -12.53 -33.98
CA PHE A 141 7.64 -12.38 -33.58
C PHE A 141 7.41 -12.70 -32.10
N THR A 142 8.03 -13.74 -31.55
CA THR A 142 7.89 -14.08 -30.13
C THR A 142 8.48 -12.99 -29.23
N TYR A 143 9.70 -12.52 -29.52
CA TYR A 143 10.31 -11.45 -28.73
C TYR A 143 9.58 -10.11 -28.87
N GLY A 144 9.02 -9.82 -30.05
CA GLY A 144 8.20 -8.62 -30.26
C GLY A 144 6.93 -8.61 -29.39
N LEU A 145 6.24 -9.74 -29.28
CA LEU A 145 5.06 -9.87 -28.41
C LEU A 145 5.41 -9.71 -26.93
N ASP A 146 6.54 -10.26 -26.49
CA ASP A 146 6.99 -10.14 -25.10
C ASP A 146 7.29 -8.67 -24.74
N ILE A 147 7.97 -7.93 -25.63
CA ILE A 147 8.25 -6.50 -25.43
C ILE A 147 6.96 -5.68 -25.37
N CYS A 148 6.02 -5.94 -26.29
CA CYS A 148 4.70 -5.27 -26.29
C CYS A 148 3.91 -5.56 -25.01
N SER A 149 3.97 -6.79 -24.50
CA SER A 149 3.32 -7.17 -23.24
C SER A 149 3.90 -6.38 -22.05
N CYS A 150 5.23 -6.32 -21.95
CA CYS A 150 5.91 -5.53 -20.92
C CYS A 150 5.54 -4.04 -20.99
N ALA A 151 5.43 -3.48 -22.19
CA ALA A 151 5.05 -2.08 -22.38
C ALA A 151 3.61 -1.80 -21.91
N LEU A 152 2.65 -2.66 -22.27
CA LEU A 152 1.26 -2.57 -21.79
C LEU A 152 1.19 -2.66 -20.26
N GLN A 153 2.01 -3.52 -19.68
CA GLN A 153 2.04 -3.77 -18.27
C GLN A 153 2.60 -2.59 -17.47
N LEU A 154 3.62 -1.90 -18.00
CA LEU A 154 4.11 -0.64 -17.45
C LEU A 154 3.08 0.48 -17.56
N TRP A 155 2.36 0.55 -18.68
CA TRP A 155 1.30 1.54 -18.88
C TRP A 155 0.17 1.35 -17.85
N VAL A 156 -0.33 0.12 -17.66
CA VAL A 156 -1.34 -0.19 -16.64
C VAL A 156 -0.80 0.03 -15.22
N GLY A 157 0.46 -0.32 -14.96
CA GLY A 157 1.11 -0.11 -13.67
C GLY A 157 1.26 1.37 -13.28
N SER A 158 1.47 2.25 -14.26
CA SER A 158 1.63 3.69 -14.02
C SER A 158 0.39 4.33 -13.37
N GLY A 159 -0.81 3.88 -13.73
CA GLY A 159 -2.06 4.35 -13.10
C GLY A 159 -2.18 3.91 -11.64
N LEU A 160 -1.74 2.69 -11.32
CA LEU A 160 -1.76 2.19 -9.94
C LEU A 160 -0.73 2.91 -9.05
N ASN A 161 0.44 3.26 -9.58
CA ASN A 161 1.47 3.99 -8.84
C ASN A 161 0.98 5.38 -8.40
N GLN A 162 0.22 6.09 -9.24
CA GLN A 162 -0.37 7.38 -8.86
C GLN A 162 -1.43 7.23 -7.75
N ALA A 163 -2.19 6.13 -7.74
CA ALA A 163 -3.10 5.84 -6.64
C ALA A 163 -2.32 5.51 -5.35
N ALA A 164 -1.21 4.76 -5.45
CA ALA A 164 -0.37 4.38 -4.32
C ALA A 164 0.23 5.59 -3.59
N THR A 165 0.63 6.65 -4.31
CA THR A 165 1.15 7.87 -3.68
C THR A 165 0.08 8.61 -2.85
N ASN A 166 -1.19 8.55 -3.27
CA ASN A 166 -2.29 9.19 -2.52
C ASN A 166 -2.62 8.45 -1.22
N PHE A 167 -2.41 7.13 -1.16
CA PHE A 167 -2.61 6.35 0.06
C PHE A 167 -1.70 6.81 1.20
N TYR A 168 -0.46 7.23 0.90
CA TYR A 168 0.46 7.73 1.92
C TYR A 168 -0.09 8.98 2.63
N SER A 169 -0.60 9.94 1.86
CA SER A 169 -1.22 11.16 2.40
C SER A 169 -2.49 10.87 3.21
N PHE A 170 -3.27 9.89 2.77
CA PHE A 170 -4.47 9.44 3.52
C PHE A 170 -4.10 8.89 4.90
N GLU A 171 -3.02 8.13 5.00
CA GLU A 171 -2.60 7.56 6.29
C GLU A 171 -2.15 8.64 7.27
N GLN A 172 -1.37 9.61 6.79
CA GLN A 172 -0.97 10.75 7.62
C GLN A 172 -2.19 11.55 8.11
N GLY A 173 -3.19 11.73 7.23
CA GLY A 173 -4.46 12.34 7.59
C GLY A 173 -5.21 11.57 8.68
N ARG A 174 -5.23 10.23 8.61
CA ARG A 174 -5.88 9.38 9.61
C ARG A 174 -5.23 9.49 10.99
N ILE A 175 -3.89 9.51 11.06
CA ILE A 175 -3.15 9.67 12.33
C ILE A 175 -3.44 11.03 12.97
N ALA A 176 -3.44 12.11 12.16
CA ALA A 176 -3.76 13.44 12.65
C ALA A 176 -5.21 13.54 13.16
N ALA A 177 -6.16 12.97 12.40
CA ALA A 177 -7.56 12.94 12.78
C ALA A 177 -7.78 12.17 14.09
N TYR A 178 -7.09 11.04 14.29
CA TYR A 178 -7.19 10.26 15.53
C TYR A 178 -6.88 11.10 16.77
N ARG A 179 -5.81 11.88 16.75
CA ARG A 179 -5.43 12.77 17.88
C ARG A 179 -6.48 13.86 18.15
N LEU A 180 -7.07 14.41 17.09
CA LEU A 180 -8.14 15.39 17.22
C LEU A 180 -9.39 14.75 17.82
N PHE A 181 -9.78 13.57 17.33
CA PHE A 181 -10.91 12.83 17.85
C PHE A 181 -10.70 12.39 19.30
N GLU A 182 -9.50 11.99 19.69
CA GLU A 182 -9.16 11.68 21.08
C GLU A 182 -9.35 12.91 21.99
N MET A 183 -8.94 14.10 21.54
CA MET A 183 -9.13 15.33 22.29
C MET A 183 -10.61 15.73 22.40
N ILE A 184 -11.38 15.60 21.31
CA ILE A 184 -12.82 15.94 21.28
C ILE A 184 -13.65 14.95 22.10
N SER A 185 -13.34 13.66 22.03
CA SER A 185 -14.06 12.61 22.74
C SER A 185 -13.74 12.53 24.23
N ARG A 186 -12.64 13.17 24.67
CA ARG A 186 -12.30 13.26 26.08
C ARG A 186 -13.40 14.04 26.81
N SER A 187 -14.15 13.33 27.66
CA SER A 187 -15.20 13.94 28.49
C SER A 187 -14.60 15.03 29.38
N ASN A 188 -15.13 16.26 29.29
CA ASN A 188 -14.77 17.37 30.16
C ASN A 188 -15.28 17.09 31.58
N TYR A 189 -14.45 16.51 32.44
CA TYR A 189 -14.78 16.12 33.82
C TYR A 189 -15.17 17.30 34.74
N SER A 190 -15.15 18.55 34.25
CA SER A 190 -15.28 19.77 35.07
C SER A 190 -16.42 20.71 34.67
N LEU A 191 -17.22 20.40 33.66
CA LEU A 191 -18.44 21.18 33.36
C LEU A 191 -19.62 20.61 34.13
N ASN A 192 -19.56 20.71 35.47
CA ASN A 192 -20.74 20.50 36.31
C ASN A 192 -21.74 21.63 36.02
N GLN A 193 -22.61 21.43 35.02
CA GLN A 193 -23.76 22.31 34.78
C GLN A 193 -24.85 22.12 35.85
N ASP A 194 -24.78 21.01 36.59
CA ASP A 194 -25.79 20.59 37.58
C ASP A 194 -25.55 21.16 39.00
N GLY A 195 -24.65 22.14 39.16
CA GLY A 195 -24.36 22.74 40.46
C GLY A 195 -25.44 23.71 40.95
N SER A 196 -25.57 23.85 42.26
CA SER A 196 -26.44 24.84 42.92
C SER A 196 -25.91 26.27 42.72
N THR A 197 -26.81 27.25 42.77
CA THR A 197 -26.47 28.67 42.91
C THR A 197 -27.03 29.20 44.21
N LEU A 198 -26.26 30.05 44.90
CA LEU A 198 -26.73 30.71 46.12
C LEU A 198 -27.50 31.98 45.73
N ALA A 199 -28.71 32.14 46.25
CA ALA A 199 -29.53 33.32 46.00
C ALA A 199 -28.98 34.59 46.68
N THR A 200 -28.23 34.43 47.76
CA THR A 200 -27.61 35.54 48.50
C THR A 200 -26.25 35.08 49.03
N MET A 201 -25.19 35.83 48.71
CA MET A 201 -23.81 35.54 49.11
C MET A 201 -23.36 36.55 50.17
N GLN A 202 -22.81 36.07 51.29
CA GLN A 202 -22.22 36.90 52.33
C GLN A 202 -20.71 37.04 52.15
N GLY A 203 -20.04 36.03 51.59
CA GLY A 203 -18.61 36.04 51.30
C GLY A 203 -17.73 35.49 52.42
N ASN A 204 -18.25 34.58 53.23
CA ASN A 204 -17.50 33.84 54.23
C ASN A 204 -16.76 32.65 53.56
N ILE A 205 -15.44 32.56 53.72
CA ILE A 205 -14.64 31.51 53.09
C ILE A 205 -13.96 30.68 54.16
N GLU A 206 -14.10 29.36 54.10
CA GLU A 206 -13.51 28.44 55.08
C GLU A 206 -12.69 27.35 54.39
N PHE A 207 -11.45 27.18 54.82
CA PHE A 207 -10.59 26.07 54.44
C PHE A 207 -10.54 25.08 55.60
N ARG A 208 -11.00 23.84 55.38
CA ARG A 208 -10.98 22.79 56.39
C ARG A 208 -10.00 21.68 56.02
N ASN A 209 -8.87 21.66 56.72
CA ASN A 209 -7.85 20.61 56.66
C ASN A 209 -7.45 20.27 55.21
N VAL A 210 -7.15 21.30 54.42
CA VAL A 210 -6.93 21.16 52.98
C VAL A 210 -5.53 20.63 52.70
N TYR A 211 -5.47 19.53 51.95
CA TYR A 211 -4.24 18.97 51.36
C TYR A 211 -4.28 19.13 49.86
N PHE A 212 -3.19 19.63 49.29
CA PHE A 212 -3.12 19.91 47.86
C PHE A 212 -1.72 19.65 47.30
N SER A 213 -1.69 18.95 46.16
CA SER A 213 -0.53 18.76 45.30
C SER A 213 -0.92 19.03 43.85
N TYR A 214 -0.03 19.65 43.08
CA TYR A 214 -0.27 19.80 41.64
C TYR A 214 -0.17 18.44 40.93
N LEU A 215 -1.06 18.19 39.97
CA LEU A 215 -1.06 16.95 39.19
C LEU A 215 0.25 16.68 38.44
N SER A 216 1.01 17.73 38.10
CA SER A 216 2.33 17.60 37.47
C SER A 216 3.41 17.08 38.41
N ARG A 217 3.22 17.20 39.73
CA ARG A 217 4.17 16.79 40.78
C ARG A 217 3.42 16.30 42.02
N PRO A 218 2.78 15.10 41.97
CA PRO A 218 1.97 14.59 43.07
C PRO A 218 2.78 14.35 44.36
N GLU A 219 4.06 13.99 44.21
CA GLU A 219 4.99 13.66 45.31
C GLU A 219 5.27 14.83 46.27
N ILE A 220 5.06 16.08 45.82
CA ILE A 220 5.44 17.28 46.57
C ILE A 220 4.17 17.98 47.08
N PRO A 221 3.78 17.79 48.34
CA PRO A 221 2.64 18.50 48.91
C PRO A 221 2.92 20.00 48.98
N ILE A 222 1.94 20.77 48.52
CA ILE A 222 1.95 22.24 48.53
C ILE A 222 1.32 22.76 49.82
N LEU A 223 0.13 22.25 50.13
CA LEU A 223 -0.59 22.49 51.38
C LEU A 223 -0.72 21.16 52.13
N SER A 224 -0.44 21.19 53.43
CA SER A 224 -0.46 20.03 54.32
C SER A 224 -1.32 20.34 55.54
N GLY A 225 -2.64 20.16 55.40
CA GLY A 225 -3.60 20.43 56.48
C GLY A 225 -3.85 21.90 56.73
N PHE A 226 -4.04 22.69 55.65
CA PHE A 226 -4.33 24.12 55.77
C PHE A 226 -5.72 24.35 56.37
N TYR A 227 -5.78 25.13 57.45
CA TYR A 227 -7.02 25.51 58.13
C TYR A 227 -7.07 27.04 58.30
N GLN A 228 -8.06 27.68 57.69
CA GLN A 228 -8.23 29.13 57.79
C GLN A 228 -9.67 29.53 57.51
N ASN A 229 -10.20 30.42 58.33
CA ASN A 229 -11.51 31.05 58.13
C ASN A 229 -11.33 32.54 57.79
N VAL A 230 -11.94 33.00 56.71
CA VAL A 230 -12.01 34.40 56.28
C VAL A 230 -13.47 34.85 56.44
N PRO A 231 -13.79 35.60 57.50
CA PRO A 231 -15.15 36.07 57.70
C PRO A 231 -15.56 37.06 56.59
N ALA A 232 -16.85 37.03 56.27
CA ALA A 232 -17.47 37.94 55.32
C ALA A 232 -17.08 39.41 55.56
N ARG A 233 -16.84 40.14 54.46
CA ARG A 233 -16.51 41.58 54.45
C ARG A 233 -15.22 41.95 55.20
N LYS A 234 -14.32 41.00 55.46
CA LYS A 234 -12.98 41.28 56.02
C LYS A 234 -11.89 41.02 55.00
N ILE A 235 -10.78 41.71 55.17
CA ILE A 235 -9.58 41.55 54.36
C ILE A 235 -8.62 40.61 55.09
N MET A 236 -8.16 39.57 54.40
CA MET A 236 -7.09 38.70 54.87
C MET A 236 -5.83 38.94 54.05
N ALA A 237 -4.71 39.17 54.73
CA ALA A 237 -3.40 39.24 54.11
C ALA A 237 -2.59 37.98 54.44
N LEU A 238 -2.10 37.29 53.40
CA LEU A 238 -1.33 36.07 53.56
C LEU A 238 0.18 36.35 53.44
N VAL A 239 0.88 36.60 54.55
CA VAL A 239 2.30 37.01 54.56
C VAL A 239 3.25 35.87 54.98
N GLY A 240 4.45 35.82 54.41
CA GLY A 240 5.39 34.71 54.59
C GLY A 240 6.45 34.61 53.50
N ARG A 241 7.42 33.72 53.72
CA ARG A 241 8.65 33.61 52.92
C ARG A 241 8.37 33.19 51.47
N ASN A 242 9.18 33.69 50.54
CA ASN A 242 9.15 33.26 49.14
C ASN A 242 9.31 31.74 49.06
N GLY A 243 8.44 31.10 48.27
CA GLY A 243 8.39 29.63 48.16
C GLY A 243 7.43 28.93 49.13
N PHE A 244 6.72 29.64 50.01
CA PHE A 244 5.66 29.07 50.85
C PHE A 244 4.31 28.92 50.10
N ARG A 245 4.32 29.07 48.77
CA ARG A 245 3.22 28.71 47.86
C ARG A 245 1.86 29.34 48.20
N LYS A 246 1.91 30.57 48.69
CA LYS A 246 0.78 31.46 48.97
C LYS A 246 -0.18 31.62 47.80
N SER A 247 0.41 31.83 46.62
CA SER A 247 -0.33 31.99 45.37
C SER A 247 -1.09 30.72 44.98
N SER A 248 -0.84 29.57 45.61
CA SER A 248 -1.57 28.33 45.35
C SER A 248 -2.95 28.27 46.03
N ILE A 249 -3.27 29.20 46.95
CA ILE A 249 -4.60 29.28 47.57
C ILE A 249 -5.64 29.84 46.60
N ILE A 250 -5.25 30.83 45.78
CA ILE A 250 -6.14 31.49 44.82
C ILE A 250 -6.72 30.47 43.81
N PRO A 251 -5.91 29.62 43.14
CA PRO A 251 -6.43 28.59 42.23
C PRO A 251 -7.37 27.57 42.88
N LEU A 252 -7.25 27.33 44.19
CA LEU A 252 -8.17 26.45 44.93
C LEU A 252 -9.51 27.14 45.18
N MET A 253 -9.51 28.44 45.48
CA MET A 253 -10.74 29.23 45.64
C MET A 253 -11.52 29.38 44.35
N GLU A 254 -10.81 29.62 43.23
CA GLU A 254 -11.41 29.75 41.89
C GLU A 254 -11.77 28.40 41.25
N ARG A 255 -11.53 27.31 41.99
CA ARG A 255 -11.75 25.92 41.57
C ARG A 255 -11.08 25.63 40.22
N PHE A 256 -9.85 26.10 40.04
CA PHE A 256 -8.96 25.63 38.96
C PHE A 256 -8.39 24.25 39.28
N TYR A 257 -8.22 23.96 40.57
CA TYR A 257 -7.86 22.65 41.08
C TYR A 257 -8.78 22.29 42.24
N ASP A 258 -9.10 21.00 42.35
CA ASP A 258 -9.76 20.47 43.55
C ASP A 258 -8.70 20.04 44.58
N PRO A 259 -8.95 20.24 45.88
CA PRO A 259 -8.07 19.73 46.92
C PRO A 259 -8.09 18.19 46.93
N THR A 260 -6.94 17.59 47.22
CA THR A 260 -6.76 16.13 47.32
C THR A 260 -7.51 15.58 48.53
N LEU A 261 -7.42 16.28 49.66
CA LEU A 261 -8.17 15.99 50.89
C LEU A 261 -8.63 17.29 51.53
N GLY A 262 -9.70 17.21 52.32
CA GLY A 262 -10.35 18.37 52.92
C GLY A 262 -11.34 19.06 51.98
N GLU A 263 -11.83 20.20 52.42
CA GLU A 263 -12.87 20.95 51.72
C GLU A 263 -12.67 22.46 51.82
N VAL A 264 -13.15 23.14 50.79
CA VAL A 264 -13.21 24.60 50.73
C VAL A 264 -14.69 24.97 50.67
N LEU A 265 -15.13 25.79 51.62
CA LEU A 265 -16.52 26.19 51.75
C LEU A 265 -16.66 27.69 51.48
N LEU A 266 -17.76 28.03 50.82
CA LEU A 266 -18.24 29.38 50.61
C LEU A 266 -19.60 29.50 51.30
N ASP A 267 -19.72 30.39 52.28
CA ASP A 267 -20.92 30.59 53.10
C ASP A 267 -21.46 29.29 53.74
N GLY A 268 -20.58 28.33 54.00
CA GLY A 268 -20.91 27.02 54.58
C GLY A 268 -21.25 25.92 53.57
N GLU A 269 -21.34 26.24 52.27
CA GLU A 269 -21.54 25.27 51.19
C GLU A 269 -20.22 24.94 50.50
N ASN A 270 -19.98 23.66 50.19
CA ASN A 270 -18.74 23.25 49.54
C ASN A 270 -18.71 23.73 48.08
N ILE A 271 -17.61 24.36 47.67
CA ILE A 271 -17.44 24.93 46.31
C ILE A 271 -17.57 23.89 45.18
N LYS A 272 -17.45 22.60 45.51
CA LYS A 272 -17.64 21.49 44.56
C LYS A 272 -19.09 21.34 44.10
N HIS A 273 -20.06 21.69 44.96
CA HIS A 273 -21.48 21.59 44.67
C HIS A 273 -22.02 22.81 43.91
N LEU A 274 -21.30 23.94 43.96
CA LEU A 274 -21.70 25.17 43.29
C LEU A 274 -21.44 25.11 41.78
N LYS A 275 -22.29 25.79 41.01
CA LYS A 275 -22.10 25.97 39.57
C LYS A 275 -20.85 26.80 39.30
N LEU A 276 -19.93 26.27 38.49
CA LEU A 276 -18.60 26.87 38.25
C LEU A 276 -18.66 28.26 37.62
N GLU A 277 -19.53 28.45 36.63
CA GLU A 277 -19.76 29.76 35.98
C GLU A 277 -20.24 30.81 36.97
N TRP A 278 -21.14 30.40 37.87
CA TRP A 278 -21.68 31.29 38.89
C TRP A 278 -20.60 31.65 39.91
N LEU A 279 -19.86 30.67 40.44
CA LEU A 279 -18.77 30.89 41.40
C LEU A 279 -17.74 31.90 40.87
N ARG A 280 -17.30 31.73 39.62
CA ARG A 280 -16.32 32.63 39.00
C ARG A 280 -16.86 34.02 38.68
N SER A 281 -18.18 34.18 38.53
CA SER A 281 -18.78 35.51 38.36
C SER A 281 -18.79 36.33 39.65
N GLN A 282 -18.67 35.68 40.81
CA GLN A 282 -18.61 36.35 42.12
C GLN A 282 -17.18 36.71 42.56
N ILE A 283 -16.15 36.22 41.87
CA ILE A 283 -14.75 36.42 42.24
C ILE A 283 -14.08 37.33 41.20
N GLY A 284 -13.50 38.44 41.66
CA GLY A 284 -12.62 39.28 40.86
C GLY A 284 -11.15 39.02 41.21
N LEU A 285 -10.36 38.59 40.24
CA LEU A 285 -8.92 38.43 40.38
C LEU A 285 -8.18 39.62 39.77
N VAL A 286 -7.28 40.22 40.55
CA VAL A 286 -6.32 41.21 40.06
C VAL A 286 -4.93 40.62 40.26
N THR A 287 -4.22 40.41 39.16
CA THR A 287 -2.87 39.85 39.13
C THR A 287 -1.80 40.92 39.06
#